data_AF-A1CZ17-F1
#
_entry.id   AF-A1CZ17-F1
#
_cell.length_a   1.000
_cell.length_b   1.000
_cell.length_c   1.000
_cell.angle_alpha   90.00
_cell.angle_beta   90.00
_cell.angle_gamma   90.00
#
_symmetry.space_group_name_H-M   'P 1'
#
loop_
_entity.id
_entity.type
_entity.pdbx_description
1 polymer ?
#
loop_
_entity_poly.entity_id
_entity_poly.type
_entity_poly.pdbx_seq_one_letter_code
_entity_poly.pdbx_strand_id
1 'polypeptide(L)' 'MRFTFFAALALLGTAFAAPTAPTTSTATIPAGQTCKKDGSMGVCQSGYCLQDEKASSGVCK' A
#
# COMPACT_ATOMS: atom_id res chain seq x y z
N MET A 1 -3.14 36.56 27.77
CA MET A 1 -2.56 35.24 27.45
C MET A 1 -3.67 34.35 26.86
N ARG A 2 -3.86 34.36 25.54
CA ARG A 2 -5.04 33.74 24.90
C ARG A 2 -4.78 33.25 23.46
N PHE A 3 -3.62 32.64 23.21
CA PHE A 3 -3.32 32.06 21.88
C PHE A 3 -2.69 30.65 21.94
N THR A 4 -2.59 30.05 23.13
CA THR A 4 -1.92 28.74 23.29
C THR A 4 -2.78 27.54 22.88
N PHE A 5 -4.07 27.73 22.58
CA PHE A 5 -4.99 26.62 22.29
C PHE A 5 -4.97 26.12 20.84
N PHE A 6 -4.33 26.82 19.90
CA PHE A 6 -4.30 26.40 18.49
C PHE A 6 -3.17 25.42 18.13
N ALA A 7 -2.20 25.18 19.02
CA ALA A 7 -1.05 24.33 18.72
C ALA A 7 -1.33 22.81 18.80
N ALA A 8 -2.44 22.40 19.42
CA ALA A 8 -2.73 20.98 19.63
C ALA A 8 -3.33 20.26 18.40
N LEU A 9 -3.82 20.99 17.39
CA LEU A 9 -4.50 20.40 16.22
C LEU A 9 -3.53 19.98 15.09
N ALA A 10 -2.23 20.28 15.22
CA ALA A 10 -1.23 20.00 14.19
C ALA A 10 -0.56 18.61 14.32
N LEU A 11 -0.86 17.84 15.37
CA LEU A 11 -0.24 16.54 15.63
C LEU A 11 -1.05 15.33 15.12
N LEU A 12 -2.18 15.54 14.46
CA LEU A 12 -3.01 14.46 13.89
C LEU A 12 -2.84 14.29 12.36
N GLY A 13 -1.87 14.99 11.76
CA GLY A 13 -1.73 15.13 10.31
C GLY A 13 -0.68 14.24 9.64
N THR A 14 -0.05 13.31 10.35
CA THR A 14 0.92 12.40 9.75
C THR A 14 0.50 10.95 9.98
N ALA A 15 -0.66 10.59 9.45
CA ALA A 15 -0.78 9.29 8.79
C ALA A 15 0.16 9.35 7.58
N PHE A 16 1.47 9.25 7.84
CA PHE A 16 2.37 8.77 6.82
C PHE A 16 1.75 7.46 6.37
N ALA A 17 1.36 7.44 5.10
CA ALA A 17 1.35 6.24 4.31
C ALA A 17 2.76 5.64 4.42
N ALA A 18 3.05 4.99 5.55
CA ALA A 18 3.94 3.87 5.55
C ALA A 18 3.30 2.95 4.51
N PRO A 19 3.99 2.57 3.42
CA PRO A 19 3.64 1.31 2.82
C PRO A 19 3.71 0.33 4.00
N THR A 20 2.56 -0.15 4.45
CA THR A 20 2.46 -1.35 5.26
C THR A 20 3.21 -2.38 4.44
N ALA A 21 4.51 -2.53 4.67
CA ALA A 21 5.21 -3.75 4.33
C ALA A 21 4.46 -4.80 5.12
N PRO A 22 3.62 -5.62 4.48
CA PRO A 22 2.82 -6.58 5.21
C PRO A 22 3.84 -7.52 5.85
N THR A 23 3.83 -7.59 7.17
CA THR A 23 4.53 -8.59 7.98
C THR A 23 3.86 -9.95 7.83
N THR A 24 3.64 -10.36 6.59
CA THR A 24 3.10 -11.65 6.20
C THR A 24 3.98 -12.06 5.05
N SER A 25 5.00 -12.90 5.29
CA SER A 25 5.91 -13.49 4.29
C SER A 25 5.35 -13.41 2.87
N THR A 26 5.56 -12.27 2.22
CA THR A 26 4.73 -11.91 1.09
C THR A 26 5.39 -12.61 -0.08
N ALA A 27 4.78 -13.70 -0.55
CA ALA A 27 5.31 -14.45 -1.68
C ALA A 27 5.65 -13.46 -2.80
N THR A 28 6.93 -13.34 -3.13
CA THR A 28 7.38 -12.39 -4.14
C THR A 28 7.01 -12.96 -5.49
N ILE A 29 6.16 -12.23 -6.21
CA ILE A 29 5.63 -12.67 -7.50
C ILE A 29 6.57 -12.14 -8.60
N PRO A 30 7.11 -13.01 -9.49
CA PRO A 30 7.94 -12.57 -10.61
C PRO A 30 7.20 -11.63 -11.56
N ALA A 31 7.94 -10.80 -12.31
CA ALA A 31 7.35 -10.03 -13.40
C ALA A 31 6.70 -10.96 -14.44
N GLY A 32 5.55 -10.55 -14.98
CA GLY A 32 4.75 -11.33 -15.93
C GLY A 32 3.84 -12.38 -15.28
N GLN A 33 3.90 -12.60 -13.97
CA GLN A 33 3.00 -13.51 -13.26
C GLN A 33 1.74 -12.81 -12.76
N THR A 34 0.70 -13.61 -12.52
CA THR A 34 -0.59 -13.14 -12.02
C THR A 34 -0.48 -12.59 -10.61
N CYS A 35 -1.05 -11.40 -10.39
CA CYS A 35 -1.10 -10.73 -9.10
C CYS A 35 -2.52 -10.25 -8.77
N LYS A 36 -2.75 -9.86 -7.52
CA LYS A 36 -4.00 -9.20 -7.10
C LYS A 36 -3.66 -7.90 -6.39
N LYS A 37 -4.44 -6.85 -6.64
CA LYS A 37 -4.30 -5.53 -6.00
C LYS A 37 -4.52 -5.58 -4.49
N ASP A 38 -5.25 -6.59 -4.02
CA ASP A 38 -5.50 -6.78 -2.59
C ASP A 38 -4.29 -7.41 -1.86
N GLY A 39 -3.30 -7.92 -2.60
CA GLY A 39 -2.10 -8.52 -2.03
C GLY A 39 -2.29 -9.94 -1.50
N SER A 40 -3.48 -10.55 -1.62
CA SER A 40 -3.74 -11.93 -1.16
C SER A 40 -2.85 -12.98 -1.82
N MET A 41 -2.35 -12.71 -3.03
CA MET A 41 -1.46 -13.60 -3.79
C MET A 41 0.03 -13.37 -3.49
N GLY A 42 0.37 -12.33 -2.72
CA GLY A 42 1.71 -11.81 -2.61
C GLY A 42 1.90 -10.46 -3.32
N VAL A 43 3.14 -9.98 -3.37
CA VAL A 43 3.53 -8.68 -3.91
C VAL A 43 4.52 -8.91 -5.04
N CYS A 44 4.34 -8.20 -6.14
CA CYS A 44 5.23 -8.26 -7.28
C CYS A 44 6.65 -7.87 -6.88
N GLN A 45 7.67 -8.50 -7.47
CA GLN A 45 9.08 -8.16 -7.22
C GLN A 45 9.40 -6.68 -7.53
N SER A 46 8.71 -6.12 -8.52
CA SER A 46 8.77 -4.70 -8.88
C SER A 46 7.97 -3.79 -7.96
N GLY A 47 7.13 -4.35 -7.07
CA GLY A 47 6.14 -3.65 -6.27
C GLY A 47 4.90 -3.22 -7.05
N TYR A 48 4.80 -3.55 -8.35
CA TYR A 48 3.72 -3.06 -9.21
C TYR A 48 2.89 -4.20 -9.82
N CYS A 49 1.59 -4.18 -9.51
CA CYS A 49 0.58 -5.09 -10.05
C CYS A 49 -0.34 -4.32 -10.99
N LEU A 50 -0.30 -4.63 -12.28
CA LEU A 50 -1.18 -4.03 -13.28
C LEU A 50 -2.48 -4.83 -13.34
N GLN A 51 -3.52 -4.33 -12.69
CA GLN A 51 -4.85 -4.95 -12.64
C GLN A 51 -5.92 -3.91 -13.01
N ASP A 52 -6.73 -4.22 -14.02
CA ASP A 52 -7.93 -3.41 -14.34
C ASP A 52 -8.95 -3.47 -13.20
N GLU A 53 -9.68 -2.37 -12.95
CA GLU A 53 -10.58 -2.25 -11.80
C GLU A 53 -11.68 -3.32 -11.74
N LYS A 54 -12.10 -3.83 -12.90
CA LYS A 54 -13.13 -4.88 -13.02
C LYS A 54 -12.55 -6.29 -13.12
N ALA A 55 -11.23 -6.43 -13.28
CA ALA A 55 -10.59 -7.73 -13.40
C ALA A 55 -10.40 -8.37 -12.02
N SER A 56 -10.61 -9.67 -11.91
CA SER A 56 -10.43 -10.40 -10.64
C SER A 56 -8.95 -10.62 -10.27
N SER A 57 -8.05 -10.54 -11.26
CA SER A 57 -6.60 -10.61 -11.11
C SER A 57 -5.90 -9.72 -12.15
N GLY A 58 -4.67 -9.29 -11.88
CA GLY A 58 -3.79 -8.54 -12.79
C GLY A 58 -2.47 -9.26 -13.05
N VAL A 59 -1.49 -8.55 -13.59
CA VAL A 59 -0.15 -9.07 -13.93
C VAL A 59 0.94 -8.17 -13.37
N CYS A 60 1.97 -8.77 -12.77
CA CYS A 60 3.13 -8.04 -12.29
C CYS A 60 3.93 -7.43 -13.45
N LYS A 61 4.28 -6.15 -13.36
CA LYS A 61 5.16 -5.47 -14.32
C LYS A 61 6.38 -4.93 -13.61
#